data_AF-A0A816RKR2-F1
#
_entry.id   AF-A0A816RKR2-F1
#
_cell.length_a   1.000
_cell.length_b   1.000
_cell.length_c   1.000
_cell.angle_alpha   90.00
_cell.angle_beta   90.00
_cell.angle_gamma   90.00
#
_symmetry.space_group_name_H-M   'P 1'
#
loop_
_entity.id
_entity.type
_entity.pdbx_description
1 polymer ?
#
loop_
_entity_poly.entity_id
_entity_poly.type
_entity_poly.pdbx_seq_one_letter_code
_entity_poly.pdbx_strand_id
1 'polypeptide(L)'
;MINWIAGRSEMSQRFRALFSEHDAGGFTPYENPHAYKKFNPINHIVNWSQPMSIIHGELDYRVPDIQGIGAFIALQRRGIPSRML
;
A
#
# COMPACT_ATOMS: atom_id res chain seq x y z
N MET A 1 0.88 -30.67 18.35
CA MET A 1 2.16 -29.95 18.33
C MET A 1 2.72 -30.06 16.92
N ILE A 2 2.40 -29.11 16.02
CA ILE A 2 2.94 -29.07 14.65
C ILE A 2 3.26 -27.61 14.36
N ASN A 3 4.55 -27.34 14.18
CA ASN A 3 5.12 -26.05 13.84
C ASN A 3 5.22 -25.90 12.33
N TRP A 4 5.26 -24.64 11.91
CA TRP A 4 5.96 -24.13 10.72
C TRP A 4 5.18 -24.03 9.39
N ILE A 5 4.47 -22.90 9.25
CA ILE A 5 4.24 -22.25 7.95
C ILE A 5 5.30 -21.14 7.83
N ALA A 6 6.51 -21.50 7.41
CA ALA A 6 7.43 -20.55 6.82
C ALA A 6 7.26 -20.63 5.30
N GLY A 7 6.77 -19.55 4.70
CA GLY A 7 6.53 -19.52 3.25
C GLY A 7 5.62 -18.42 2.72
N ARG A 8 5.13 -17.50 3.57
CA ARG A 8 4.37 -16.33 3.10
C ARG A 8 5.14 -15.00 3.19
N SER A 9 6.47 -15.03 3.05
CA SER A 9 7.29 -13.81 2.99
C SER A 9 7.25 -13.11 1.63
N GLU A 10 6.68 -13.70 0.59
CA GLU A 10 6.70 -13.13 -0.77
C GLU A 10 5.52 -12.20 -1.09
N MET A 11 4.46 -12.23 -0.28
CA MET A 11 3.30 -11.32 -0.42
C MET A 11 3.56 -9.92 0.17
N SER A 12 4.63 -9.76 0.95
CA SER A 12 5.04 -8.48 1.53
C SER A 12 5.88 -7.63 0.57
N GLN A 13 6.34 -8.16 -0.55
CA GLN A 13 7.25 -7.45 -1.47
C GLN A 13 6.55 -6.75 -2.64
N ARG A 14 5.25 -6.98 -2.83
CA ARG A 14 4.50 -6.39 -3.96
C ARG A 14 4.02 -4.97 -3.72
N PHE A 15 4.13 -4.49 -2.48
CA PHE A 15 3.82 -3.12 -2.10
C PHE A 15 5.10 -2.30 -1.94
N ARG A 16 5.75 -1.94 -3.05
CA ARG A 16 6.72 -0.84 -3.02
C ARG A 16 5.96 0.45 -2.69
N ALA A 17 6.20 1.00 -1.50
CA ALA A 17 5.73 2.32 -1.16
C ALA A 17 6.51 3.34 -2.02
N LEU A 18 5.81 4.12 -2.85
CA LEU A 18 6.40 5.23 -3.61
C LEU A 18 6.58 6.43 -2.69
N PHE A 19 7.55 6.33 -1.79
CA PHE A 19 8.16 7.49 -1.17
C PHE A 19 9.55 7.65 -1.77
N SER A 20 9.88 8.88 -2.14
CA SER A 20 11.25 9.17 -2.56
C SER A 20 12.17 8.96 -1.36
N GLU A 21 13.43 8.57 -1.58
CA GLU A 21 14.43 8.54 -0.51
C GLU A 21 14.48 9.89 0.21
N HIS A 22 14.23 11.00 -0.51
CA HIS A 22 14.10 12.33 0.06
C HIS A 22 13.01 12.43 1.15
N ASP A 23 11.82 11.87 0.92
CA ASP A 23 10.71 11.86 1.90
C ASP A 23 11.02 10.96 3.12
N ALA A 24 11.86 9.95 2.93
CA ALA A 24 12.35 9.07 3.99
C ALA A 24 13.60 9.62 4.71
N GLY A 25 14.03 10.85 4.41
CA GLY A 25 15.20 11.49 5.03
C GLY A 25 16.55 11.09 4.42
N GLY A 26 16.54 10.63 3.16
CA GLY A 26 17.69 10.16 2.40
C GLY A 26 18.05 8.69 2.61
N PHE A 27 17.31 7.97 3.47
CA PHE A 27 17.55 6.56 3.74
C PHE A 27 16.84 5.67 2.73
N THR A 28 17.50 4.58 2.32
CA THR A 28 16.85 3.53 1.55
C THR A 28 15.90 2.70 2.42
N PRO A 29 14.93 1.96 1.83
CA PRO A 29 13.98 1.13 2.59
C PRO A 29 14.62 0.08 3.48
N TYR A 30 15.84 -0.36 3.16
CA TYR A 30 16.57 -1.38 3.92
C TYR A 30 17.37 -0.78 5.08
N GLU A 31 17.82 0.47 4.94
CA GLU A 31 18.57 1.19 5.98
C GLU A 31 17.65 1.71 7.09
N ASN A 32 16.47 2.23 6.71
CA ASN A 32 15.48 2.68 7.68
C ASN A 32 14.05 2.30 7.29
N PRO A 33 13.63 1.04 7.57
CA PRO A 33 12.27 0.59 7.29
C PRO A 33 11.18 1.39 8.01
N HIS A 34 11.51 2.01 9.16
CA HIS A 34 10.56 2.78 9.95
C HIS A 34 10.19 4.11 9.29
N ALA A 35 11.14 4.74 8.60
CA ALA A 35 10.89 5.98 7.86
C ALA A 35 9.79 5.76 6.79
N TYR A 36 9.87 4.66 6.03
CA TYR A 36 8.87 4.32 5.02
C TYR A 36 7.53 3.87 5.60
N LYS A 37 7.53 3.22 6.77
CA LYS A 37 6.28 2.83 7.45
C LYS A 37 5.48 4.04 7.93
N LYS A 38 6.14 5.10 8.38
CA LYS A 38 5.48 6.30 8.90
C LYS A 38 4.53 6.95 7.89
N PHE A 39 4.93 6.97 6.62
CA PHE A 39 4.15 7.66 5.57
C PHE A 39 3.24 6.73 4.78
N ASN A 40 3.32 5.42 4.97
CA ASN A 40 2.51 4.47 4.21
C ASN A 40 1.01 4.65 4.52
N PRO A 41 0.17 5.05 3.53
CA PRO A 41 -1.25 5.34 3.74
C PRO A 41 -2.05 4.11 4.20
N ILE A 42 -1.58 2.89 3.88
CA ILE A 42 -2.22 1.64 4.35
C ILE A 42 -2.22 1.56 5.88
N ASN A 43 -1.22 2.13 6.56
CA ASN A 43 -1.18 2.14 8.02
C ASN A 43 -2.25 3.05 8.64
N HIS A 44 -2.88 3.92 7.84
CA HIS A 44 -3.92 4.85 8.27
C HIS A 44 -5.31 4.48 7.75
N ILE A 45 -5.46 3.29 7.17
CA ILE A 45 -6.71 2.81 6.56
C ILE A 45 -7.87 2.76 7.56
N VAL A 46 -7.57 2.61 8.84
CA VAL A 46 -8.54 2.63 9.94
C VAL A 46 -9.26 3.97 10.08
N ASN A 47 -8.64 5.05 9.61
CA ASN A 47 -9.17 6.41 9.69
C ASN A 47 -9.97 6.80 8.43
N TRP A 48 -10.00 5.95 7.40
CA TRP A 48 -10.76 6.23 6.18
C TRP A 48 -12.26 6.12 6.48
N SER A 49 -13.02 7.13 6.07
CA SER A 49 -14.47 7.22 6.27
C SER A 49 -15.23 7.88 5.13
N GLN A 50 -14.56 8.70 4.32
CA GLN A 50 -15.21 9.49 3.28
C GLN A 50 -15.35 8.72 1.97
N PRO A 51 -16.45 8.93 1.21
CA PRO A 51 -16.56 8.43 -0.15
C PRO A 51 -15.36 8.83 -1.02
N MET A 52 -14.78 7.88 -1.75
CA MET A 52 -13.54 8.09 -2.50
C MET A 52 -13.61 7.55 -3.92
N SER A 53 -13.11 8.34 -4.88
CA SER A 53 -12.91 7.92 -6.27
C SER A 53 -11.43 7.65 -6.50
N ILE A 54 -11.11 6.46 -6.99
CA ILE A 54 -9.77 6.03 -7.38
C ILE A 54 -9.68 6.11 -8.90
N ILE A 55 -8.65 6.78 -9.43
CA ILE A 55 -8.39 6.87 -10.87
C ILE A 55 -6.99 6.31 -11.08
N HIS A 56 -6.85 5.25 -11.86
CA HIS A 56 -5.53 4.63 -12.10
C HIS A 56 -5.37 4.19 -13.56
N GLY A 57 -4.24 4.53 -14.17
CA GLY A 57 -3.92 4.09 -15.53
C GLY A 57 -3.20 2.75 -15.52
N GLU A 58 -3.72 1.76 -16.26
CA GLU A 58 -3.07 0.43 -16.41
C GLU A 58 -1.65 0.53 -16.98
N LEU A 59 -1.39 1.55 -17.82
CA LEU A 59 -0.09 1.79 -18.44
C LEU A 59 0.80 2.79 -17.67
N ASP A 60 0.48 3.10 -16.40
CA ASP A 60 1.41 3.87 -15.55
C ASP A 60 2.53 2.96 -15.01
N TYR A 61 3.66 2.93 -15.72
CA TYR A 61 4.83 2.14 -15.32
C TYR A 61 5.55 2.66 -14.06
N ARG A 62 5.18 3.84 -13.55
CA ARG A 62 5.78 4.41 -12.34
C ARG A 62 5.08 3.90 -11.09
N VAL A 63 3.76 3.72 -11.17
CA VAL A 63 2.92 3.25 -10.07
C VAL A 63 2.08 2.06 -10.53
N PRO A 64 2.39 0.83 -10.08
CA PRO A 64 1.63 -0.35 -10.46
C PRO A 64 0.13 -0.21 -10.12
N ASP A 65 -0.72 -0.61 -11.06
CA ASP A 65 -2.19 -0.66 -10.98
C ASP A 65 -2.72 -1.38 -9.74
N ILE A 66 -2.00 -2.42 -9.30
CA ILE A 66 -2.34 -3.18 -8.10
C ILE A 66 -2.45 -2.31 -6.83
N GLN A 67 -1.77 -1.15 -6.79
CA GLN A 67 -1.88 -0.20 -5.69
C GLN A 67 -3.26 0.48 -5.66
N GLY A 68 -3.73 0.96 -6.82
CA GLY A 68 -5.07 1.52 -6.97
C GLY A 68 -6.16 0.49 -6.68
N ILE A 69 -6.00 -0.72 -7.22
CA ILE A 69 -6.90 -1.86 -6.95
C ILE A 69 -6.92 -2.20 -5.46
N GLY A 70 -5.76 -2.23 -4.80
CA GLY A 70 -5.63 -2.50 -3.36
C GLY A 70 -6.37 -1.48 -2.50
N ALA A 71 -6.23 -0.18 -2.83
CA ALA A 71 -6.97 0.89 -2.17
C ALA A 71 -8.49 0.74 -2.36
N PHE A 72 -8.94 0.46 -3.59
CA PHE A 72 -10.35 0.22 -3.88
C PHE A 72 -10.93 -0.97 -3.09
N ILE A 73 -10.24 -2.11 -3.07
CA ILE A 73 -10.66 -3.29 -2.30
C ILE A 73 -10.75 -2.96 -0.81
N ALA A 74 -9.81 -2.19 -0.27
CA ALA A 74 -9.87 -1.80 1.14
C ALA A 74 -11.07 -0.92 1.48
N LEU A 75 -11.43 0.01 0.59
CA LEU A 75 -12.64 0.84 0.74
C LEU A 75 -13.90 -0.02 0.72
N GLN A 76 -13.98 -0.97 -0.23
CA GLN A 76 -15.09 -1.92 -0.33
C GLN A 76 -15.23 -2.77 0.93
N ARG A 77 -14.12 -3.28 1.49
CA ARG A 77 -14.13 -4.07 2.73
C ARG A 77 -14.59 -3.29 3.96
N ARG A 78 -14.44 -1.96 3.95
CA ARG A 78 -14.91 -1.06 5.01
C ARG A 78 -16.34 -0.55 4.79
N GLY A 79 -16.98 -0.91 3.67
CA GLY A 79 -18.29 -0.38 3.31
C GLY A 79 -18.28 1.11 2.95
N ILE A 80 -17.13 1.67 2.57
CA ILE A 80 -17.02 3.07 2.18
C ILE A 80 -17.41 3.18 0.71
N PRO A 81 -18.37 4.06 0.36
CA PRO A 81 -18.76 4.27 -1.04
C PRO A 81 -17.53 4.64 -1.87
N SER A 82 -17.23 3.82 -2.87
CA SER A 82 -16.03 4.04 -3.68
C SER A 82 -16.27 3.68 -5.14
N ARG A 83 -15.54 4.36 -6.01
CA ARG A 83 -15.55 4.15 -7.46
C ARG A 83 -14.12 4.04 -7.95
N MET A 84 -13.87 3.16 -8.90
CA MET A 84 -12.59 3.05 -9.61
C MET A 84 -12.81 3.39 -11.09
N LEU A 85 -11.90 4.17 -11.67
CA LEU A 85 -11.87 4.58 -13.07
C LEU A 85 -10.51 4.26 -13.69
#